data_AF-A0A9Q2NPW2-F1
#
_entry.id   AF-A0A9Q2NPW2-F1
#
_cell.length_a   1.000
_cell.length_b   1.000
_cell.length_c   1.000
_cell.angle_alpha   90.00
_cell.angle_beta   90.00
_cell.angle_gamma   90.00
#
_symmetry.space_group_name_H-M   'P 1'
#
loop_
_entity.id
_entity.type
_entity.pdbx_description
1 polymer ?
#
loop_
_entity_poly.entity_id
_entity_poly.type
_entity_poly.pdbx_seq_one_letter_code
_entity_poly.pdbx_strand_id
1 'polypeptide(L)'
;MTDKRDKNVSKASSNPAQLLAPGVRVDASDDGIRGQRLREVADMVFHLSNASEEDMMAKIARAIELYEDLKPADGLEGMLAIQMVGTHEAATECLRRAALQNQTFEGRDLALKHAAKLMALYLKQVAALDKHRGKGQQKVTVEHVHVAPGGQAIVGNIETNGRAASPASGGSTIEQHVEVPVETGGEKATTRRRKPKLD
;
A
#
# COMPACT_ATOMS: atom_id res chain seq x y z
N MET A 1 -23.67 9.67 -39.13
CA MET A 1 -22.64 8.74 -39.63
C MET A 1 -21.27 9.38 -39.39
N THR A 2 -20.64 9.16 -38.22
CA THR A 2 -19.67 8.08 -37.95
C THR A 2 -18.46 8.19 -38.88
N ASP A 3 -17.29 8.56 -38.40
CA ASP A 3 -16.42 7.58 -37.75
C ASP A 3 -15.36 8.27 -36.86
N LYS A 4 -15.45 8.05 -35.54
CA LYS A 4 -14.40 8.37 -34.57
C LYS A 4 -13.46 7.17 -34.56
N ARG A 5 -12.32 7.27 -35.25
CA ARG A 5 -11.25 6.28 -35.11
C ARG A 5 -10.69 6.32 -33.70
N ASP A 6 -11.01 5.28 -32.96
CA ASP A 6 -10.45 4.95 -31.66
C ASP A 6 -8.93 4.89 -31.75
N LYS A 7 -8.26 5.86 -31.11
CA LYS A 7 -6.83 5.76 -30.79
C LYS A 7 -6.70 4.85 -29.58
N ASN A 8 -6.75 3.54 -29.83
CA ASN A 8 -6.39 2.55 -28.83
C ASN A 8 -4.86 2.59 -28.67
N VAL A 9 -4.38 3.43 -27.74
CA VAL A 9 -2.98 3.45 -27.33
C VAL A 9 -2.74 2.17 -26.53
N SER A 10 -2.32 1.12 -27.24
CA SER A 10 -1.73 -0.07 -26.65
C SER A 10 -0.63 0.37 -25.67
N LYS A 11 -0.84 0.12 -24.37
CA LYS A 11 0.21 0.23 -23.36
C LYS A 11 1.28 -0.79 -23.75
N ALA A 12 2.36 -0.32 -24.36
CA ALA A 12 3.54 -1.14 -24.62
C ALA A 12 3.99 -1.74 -23.28
N SER A 13 3.86 -3.06 -23.13
CA SER A 13 4.49 -3.79 -22.03
C SER A 13 5.99 -3.73 -22.29
N SER A 14 6.66 -2.72 -21.75
CA SER A 14 8.11 -2.58 -21.80
C SER A 14 8.71 -3.84 -21.20
N ASN A 15 9.39 -4.64 -22.02
CA ASN A 15 10.07 -5.84 -21.56
C ASN A 15 11.10 -5.43 -20.48
N PRO A 16 10.95 -5.87 -19.23
CA PRO A 16 11.84 -5.47 -18.13
C PRO A 16 13.31 -5.86 -18.37
N ALA A 17 13.58 -6.79 -19.28
CA ALA A 17 14.93 -7.13 -19.73
C ALA A 17 15.69 -5.94 -20.35
N GLN A 18 14.98 -4.91 -20.85
CA GLN A 18 15.61 -3.70 -21.40
C GLN A 18 16.27 -2.80 -20.34
N LEU A 19 15.93 -3.00 -19.06
CA LEU A 19 16.55 -2.29 -17.93
C LEU A 19 17.83 -2.98 -17.43
N LEU A 20 18.16 -4.16 -17.94
CA LEU A 20 19.31 -4.95 -17.52
C LEU A 20 20.52 -4.64 -18.39
N ALA A 21 21.72 -4.90 -17.85
CA ALA A 21 22.97 -4.67 -18.55
C ALA A 21 22.99 -5.35 -19.94
N PRO A 22 23.63 -4.74 -20.96
CA PRO A 22 23.70 -5.31 -22.29
C PRO A 22 24.24 -6.76 -22.26
N GLY A 23 23.48 -7.70 -22.83
CA GLY A 23 23.82 -9.13 -22.86
C GLY A 23 23.11 -9.99 -21.80
N VAL A 24 22.43 -9.38 -20.83
CA VAL A 24 21.57 -10.12 -19.90
C VAL A 24 20.26 -10.48 -20.58
N ARG A 25 20.04 -11.77 -20.82
CA ARG A 25 18.75 -12.29 -21.28
C ARG A 25 17.87 -12.62 -20.08
N VAL A 26 16.64 -12.13 -20.11
CA VAL A 26 15.54 -12.63 -19.26
C VAL A 26 14.53 -13.25 -20.22
N ASP A 27 14.73 -14.53 -20.48
CA ASP A 27 13.85 -15.40 -21.25
C ASP A 27 13.07 -16.30 -20.29
N ALA A 28 11.98 -15.78 -19.72
CA ALA A 28 11.05 -16.56 -18.92
C ALA A 28 9.72 -16.69 -19.66
N SER A 29 9.19 -17.92 -19.75
CA SER A 29 7.82 -18.14 -20.21
C SER A 29 6.82 -17.63 -19.17
N ASP A 30 5.59 -17.32 -19.59
CA ASP A 30 4.52 -16.92 -18.68
C ASP A 30 4.27 -18.00 -17.60
N ASP A 31 4.36 -19.28 -17.98
CA ASP A 31 4.28 -20.40 -17.04
C ASP A 31 5.47 -20.46 -16.08
N GLY A 32 6.67 -20.11 -16.55
CA GLY A 32 7.85 -19.99 -15.69
C GLY A 32 7.72 -18.88 -14.67
N ILE A 33 7.20 -17.72 -15.08
CA ILE A 33 6.93 -16.59 -14.18
C ILE A 33 5.83 -16.96 -13.18
N ARG A 34 4.77 -17.63 -13.63
CA ARG A 34 3.69 -18.14 -12.75
C ARG A 34 4.24 -19.14 -11.74
N GLY A 35 5.04 -20.10 -12.18
CA GLY A 35 5.68 -21.10 -11.34
C GLY A 35 6.62 -20.49 -10.29
N GLN A 36 7.33 -19.44 -10.65
CA GLN A 36 8.20 -18.71 -9.71
C GLN A 36 7.39 -18.06 -8.58
N ARG A 37 6.24 -17.45 -8.88
CA ARG A 37 5.36 -16.87 -7.84
C ARG A 37 4.82 -17.94 -6.89
N LEU A 38 4.40 -19.09 -7.43
CA LEU A 38 3.92 -20.20 -6.59
C LEU A 38 5.04 -20.77 -5.72
N ARG A 39 6.28 -20.79 -6.23
CA ARG A 39 7.46 -21.15 -5.44
C ARG A 39 7.70 -20.17 -4.29
N GLU A 40 7.60 -18.87 -4.56
CA GLU A 40 7.71 -17.84 -3.51
C GLU A 40 6.65 -18.02 -2.42
N VAL A 41 5.42 -18.42 -2.77
CA VAL A 41 4.37 -18.78 -1.80
C VAL A 41 4.76 -20.03 -1.01
N ALA A 42 5.23 -21.09 -1.68
CA ALA A 42 5.64 -22.33 -1.02
C ALA A 42 6.80 -22.11 -0.05
N ASP A 43 7.75 -21.25 -0.39
CA ASP A 43 8.92 -20.92 0.44
C ASP A 43 8.54 -20.21 1.76
N MET A 44 7.32 -19.65 1.86
CA MET A 44 6.82 -19.03 3.09
C MET A 44 6.28 -20.04 4.11
N VAL A 45 6.06 -21.31 3.71
CA VAL A 45 5.39 -22.32 4.53
C VAL A 45 6.36 -22.97 5.50
N PHE A 46 6.10 -22.79 6.80
CA PHE A 46 6.84 -23.49 7.83
C PHE A 46 6.43 -24.96 7.94
N HIS A 47 7.42 -25.85 7.82
CA HIS A 47 7.29 -27.28 8.04
C HIS A 47 8.31 -27.73 9.09
N LEU A 48 7.91 -28.69 9.92
CA LEU A 48 8.83 -29.31 10.87
C LEU A 48 9.73 -30.28 10.10
N SER A 49 11.00 -30.38 10.49
CA SER A 49 11.97 -31.26 9.84
C SER A 49 11.64 -32.76 9.93
N ASN A 50 10.69 -33.13 10.80
CA ASN A 50 10.20 -34.50 10.98
C ASN A 50 8.74 -34.69 10.50
N ALA A 51 8.15 -33.71 9.83
CA ALA A 51 6.82 -33.85 9.24
C ALA A 51 6.84 -34.90 8.13
N SER A 52 5.71 -35.58 7.92
CA SER A 52 5.56 -36.47 6.76
C SER A 52 5.58 -35.65 5.47
N GLU A 53 5.97 -36.28 4.36
CA GLU A 53 5.91 -35.65 3.04
C GLU A 53 4.47 -35.25 2.69
N GLU A 54 3.48 -36.07 3.06
CA GLU A 54 2.06 -35.78 2.86
C GLU A 54 1.63 -34.50 3.60
N ASP A 55 2.00 -34.36 4.88
CA ASP A 55 1.68 -33.15 5.67
C ASP A 55 2.35 -31.90 5.10
N MET A 56 3.59 -32.04 4.63
CA MET A 56 4.33 -30.95 4.00
C MET A 56 3.64 -30.51 2.71
N MET A 57 3.28 -31.45 1.85
CA MET A 57 2.58 -31.16 0.60
C MET A 57 1.19 -30.57 0.85
N ALA A 58 0.45 -31.06 1.84
CA ALA A 58 -0.86 -30.52 2.21
C ALA A 58 -0.76 -29.04 2.65
N LYS A 59 0.27 -28.69 3.43
CA LYS A 59 0.51 -27.30 3.83
C LYS A 59 0.87 -26.40 2.66
N ILE A 60 1.75 -26.86 1.76
CA ILE A 60 2.13 -26.10 0.56
C ILE A 60 0.91 -25.89 -0.34
N ALA A 61 0.12 -26.94 -0.58
CA ALA A 61 -1.12 -26.85 -1.35
C ALA A 61 -2.09 -25.84 -0.74
N ARG A 62 -2.26 -25.84 0.59
CA ARG A 62 -3.12 -24.87 1.28
C ARG A 62 -2.62 -23.44 1.14
N ALA A 63 -1.32 -23.20 1.21
CA ALA A 63 -0.74 -21.86 1.02
C ALA A 63 -0.94 -21.34 -0.41
N ILE A 64 -0.80 -22.22 -1.42
CA ILE A 64 -1.10 -21.90 -2.81
C ILE A 64 -2.58 -21.55 -2.98
N GLU A 65 -3.48 -22.35 -2.42
CA GLU A 65 -4.93 -22.11 -2.46
C GLU A 65 -5.27 -20.74 -1.84
N LEU A 66 -4.69 -20.39 -0.69
CA LEU A 66 -4.87 -19.08 -0.06
C LEU A 66 -4.42 -17.92 -0.96
N TYR A 67 -3.29 -18.07 -1.65
CA TYR A 67 -2.81 -17.08 -2.60
C TYR A 67 -3.75 -16.95 -3.81
N GLU A 68 -4.23 -18.07 -4.37
CA GLU A 68 -5.15 -18.06 -5.51
C GLU A 68 -6.52 -17.46 -5.14
N ASP A 69 -7.03 -17.75 -3.95
CA ASP A 69 -8.29 -17.22 -3.42
C ASP A 69 -8.28 -15.69 -3.25
N LEU A 70 -7.11 -15.11 -2.96
CA LEU A 70 -6.94 -13.66 -2.92
C LEU A 70 -7.18 -13.02 -4.29
N LYS A 71 -7.05 -13.78 -5.40
CA LYS A 71 -7.28 -13.33 -6.78
C LYS A 71 -6.57 -12.01 -7.08
N PRO A 72 -5.24 -11.95 -6.95
CA PRO A 72 -4.48 -10.72 -7.22
C PRO A 72 -4.70 -10.26 -8.67
N ALA A 73 -5.21 -9.04 -8.83
CA ALA A 73 -5.59 -8.50 -10.14
C ALA A 73 -4.41 -7.91 -10.92
N ASP A 74 -3.33 -7.52 -10.23
CA ASP A 74 -2.13 -6.95 -10.82
C ASP A 74 -0.86 -7.33 -10.04
N GLY A 75 0.29 -6.80 -10.48
CA GLY A 75 1.58 -7.09 -9.85
C GLY A 75 1.70 -6.61 -8.40
N LEU A 76 1.03 -5.50 -8.04
CA LEU A 76 1.06 -5.01 -6.66
C LEU A 76 0.24 -5.91 -5.75
N GLU A 77 -0.97 -6.29 -6.20
CA GLU A 77 -1.78 -7.27 -5.48
C GLU A 77 -1.07 -8.62 -5.39
N GLY A 78 -0.34 -9.04 -6.44
CA GLY A 78 0.45 -10.28 -6.42
C GLY A 78 1.51 -10.27 -5.32
N MET A 79 2.31 -9.20 -5.23
CA MET A 79 3.30 -9.06 -4.16
C MET A 79 2.66 -8.99 -2.77
N LEU A 80 1.56 -8.24 -2.64
CA LEU A 80 0.85 -8.12 -1.37
C LEU A 80 0.24 -9.46 -0.93
N ALA A 81 -0.31 -10.24 -1.87
CA ALA A 81 -0.90 -11.54 -1.59
C ALA A 81 0.14 -12.54 -1.08
N ILE A 82 1.34 -12.59 -1.68
CA ILE A 82 2.46 -13.42 -1.19
C ILE A 82 2.81 -13.02 0.26
N GLN A 83 2.92 -11.71 0.53
CA GLN A 83 3.19 -11.21 1.88
C GLN A 83 2.08 -11.53 2.87
N MET A 84 0.81 -11.50 2.45
CA MET A 84 -0.33 -11.86 3.30
C MET A 84 -0.31 -13.34 3.68
N VAL A 85 -0.01 -14.24 2.75
CA VAL A 85 0.16 -15.67 3.06
C VAL A 85 1.31 -15.87 4.05
N GLY A 86 2.49 -15.28 3.79
CA GLY A 86 3.62 -15.40 4.71
C GLY A 86 3.36 -14.79 6.10
N THR A 87 2.60 -13.68 6.17
CA THR A 87 2.21 -13.06 7.44
C THR A 87 1.26 -13.96 8.23
N HIS A 88 0.31 -14.60 7.55
CA HIS A 88 -0.59 -15.58 8.14
C HIS A 88 0.17 -16.80 8.68
N GLU A 89 1.02 -17.42 7.86
CA GLU A 89 1.85 -18.57 8.24
C GLU A 89 2.77 -18.27 9.44
N ALA A 90 3.41 -17.11 9.44
CA ALA A 90 4.27 -16.70 10.55
C ALA A 90 3.46 -16.49 11.84
N ALA A 91 2.24 -15.95 11.75
CA ALA A 91 1.37 -15.74 12.90
C ALA A 91 0.87 -17.07 13.49
N THR A 92 0.43 -18.01 12.64
CA THR A 92 -0.04 -19.34 13.07
C THR A 92 1.09 -20.18 13.65
N GLU A 93 2.31 -20.09 13.10
CA GLU A 93 3.49 -20.73 13.68
C GLU A 93 3.85 -20.15 15.05
N CYS A 94 3.74 -18.84 15.25
CA CYS A 94 3.92 -18.22 16.56
C CYS A 94 2.89 -18.73 17.57
N LEU A 95 1.60 -18.83 17.19
CA LEU A 95 0.56 -19.40 18.03
C LEU A 95 0.84 -20.88 18.37
N ARG A 96 1.27 -21.67 17.40
CA ARG A 96 1.64 -23.07 17.62
C ARG A 96 2.78 -23.21 18.62
N ARG A 97 3.83 -22.37 18.51
CA ARG A 97 4.96 -22.36 19.46
C ARG A 97 4.54 -21.99 20.88
N ALA A 98 3.58 -21.07 21.01
CA ALA A 98 3.02 -20.67 22.30
C ALA A 98 2.20 -21.80 22.96
N ALA A 99 1.63 -22.71 22.17
CA ALA A 99 0.81 -23.83 22.62
C ALA A 99 1.60 -25.11 22.97
N LEU A 100 2.94 -25.10 22.85
CA LEU A 100 3.77 -26.25 23.23
C LEU A 100 3.70 -26.50 24.75
N GLN A 101 3.47 -27.75 25.15
CA GLN A 101 3.29 -28.13 26.55
C GLN A 101 4.50 -27.82 27.44
N ASN A 102 5.71 -28.00 26.91
CA ASN A 102 6.97 -27.80 27.64
C ASN A 102 7.59 -26.41 27.38
N GLN A 103 6.77 -25.41 27.06
CA GLN A 103 7.27 -24.07 26.75
C GLN A 103 7.57 -23.26 28.01
N THR A 104 8.64 -22.47 27.99
CA THR A 104 8.94 -21.53 29.08
C THR A 104 7.92 -20.39 29.10
N PHE A 105 7.79 -19.71 30.24
CA PHE A 105 6.91 -18.54 30.34
C PHE A 105 7.33 -17.45 29.34
N GLU A 106 8.63 -17.18 29.25
CA GLU A 106 9.23 -16.19 28.36
C GLU A 106 9.03 -16.57 26.88
N GLY A 107 9.20 -17.85 26.56
CA GLY A 107 9.00 -18.36 25.19
C GLY A 107 7.54 -18.23 24.75
N ARG A 108 6.60 -18.53 25.65
CA ARG A 108 5.16 -18.37 25.40
C ARG A 108 4.79 -16.90 25.22
N ASP A 109 5.24 -16.04 26.11
CA ASP A 109 4.97 -14.59 26.06
C ASP A 109 5.53 -13.95 24.78
N LEU A 110 6.76 -14.28 24.39
CA LEU A 110 7.39 -13.76 23.17
C LEU A 110 6.62 -14.22 21.92
N ALA A 111 6.25 -15.50 21.85
CA ALA A 111 5.50 -16.06 20.73
C ALA A 111 4.12 -15.40 20.58
N LEU A 112 3.38 -15.22 21.69
CA LEU A 112 2.08 -14.53 21.67
C LEU A 112 2.22 -13.06 21.25
N LYS A 113 3.27 -12.37 21.71
CA LYS A 113 3.56 -10.97 21.30
C LYS A 113 3.84 -10.86 19.80
N HIS A 114 4.62 -11.78 19.23
CA HIS A 114 4.86 -11.78 17.78
C HIS A 114 3.61 -12.14 16.99
N ALA A 115 2.84 -13.13 17.44
CA ALA A 115 1.56 -13.48 16.83
C ALA A 115 0.61 -12.28 16.77
N ALA A 116 0.46 -11.55 17.88
CA ALA A 116 -0.40 -10.36 17.94
C ALA A 116 0.05 -9.26 16.97
N LYS A 117 1.37 -9.02 16.84
CA LYS A 117 1.93 -8.04 15.90
C LYS A 117 1.66 -8.44 14.45
N LEU A 118 1.85 -9.70 14.10
CA LEU A 118 1.63 -10.22 12.74
C LEU A 118 0.14 -10.21 12.38
N MET A 119 -0.75 -10.59 13.30
CA MET A 119 -2.19 -10.48 13.08
C MET A 119 -2.64 -9.02 12.89
N ALA A 120 -2.10 -8.08 13.66
CA ALA A 120 -2.37 -6.66 13.46
C ALA A 120 -1.84 -6.15 12.11
N LEU A 121 -0.69 -6.66 11.64
CA LEU A 121 -0.18 -6.38 10.29
C LEU A 121 -1.10 -6.97 9.22
N TYR A 122 -1.58 -8.19 9.40
CA TYR A 122 -2.50 -8.85 8.46
C TYR A 122 -3.78 -8.03 8.26
N LEU A 123 -4.38 -7.51 9.34
CA LEU A 123 -5.54 -6.60 9.24
C LEU A 123 -5.23 -5.33 8.44
N LYS A 124 -4.01 -4.77 8.58
CA LYS A 124 -3.57 -3.61 7.79
C LYS A 124 -3.40 -3.97 6.31
N GLN A 125 -2.89 -5.16 6.00
CA GLN A 125 -2.75 -5.66 4.63
C GLN A 125 -4.12 -5.85 3.98
N VAL A 126 -5.08 -6.44 4.69
CA VAL A 126 -6.49 -6.56 4.22
C VAL A 126 -7.06 -5.18 3.91
N ALA A 127 -6.98 -4.23 4.85
CA ALA A 127 -7.47 -2.88 4.62
C ALA A 127 -6.75 -2.17 3.46
N ALA A 128 -5.46 -2.42 3.27
CA ALA A 128 -4.69 -1.87 2.15
C ALA A 128 -5.15 -2.47 0.80
N LEU A 129 -5.43 -3.78 0.76
CA LEU A 129 -5.95 -4.47 -0.42
C LEU A 129 -7.36 -3.98 -0.76
N ASP A 130 -8.26 -3.88 0.22
CA ASP A 130 -9.62 -3.36 0.02
C ASP A 130 -9.59 -1.92 -0.48
N LYS A 131 -8.73 -1.08 0.12
CA LYS A 131 -8.52 0.29 -0.34
C LYS A 131 -7.94 0.32 -1.75
N HIS A 132 -7.01 -0.57 -2.10
CA HIS A 132 -6.46 -0.65 -3.45
C HIS A 132 -7.55 -0.98 -4.47
N ARG A 133 -8.40 -1.96 -4.17
CA ARG A 133 -9.52 -2.39 -5.03
C ARG A 133 -10.63 -1.34 -5.12
N GLY A 134 -10.85 -0.57 -4.05
CA GLY A 134 -11.82 0.52 -4.02
C GLY A 134 -11.37 1.81 -4.70
N LYS A 135 -10.10 1.95 -5.10
CA LYS A 135 -9.59 3.13 -5.82
C LYS A 135 -10.04 3.11 -7.29
N GLY A 136 -11.29 3.48 -7.52
CA GLY A 136 -11.85 3.64 -8.87
C GLY A 136 -12.97 4.67 -9.00
N GLN A 137 -13.40 5.31 -7.91
CA GLN A 137 -14.59 6.18 -7.89
C GLN A 137 -14.25 7.67 -7.63
N GLN A 138 -13.03 8.15 -7.93
CA GLN A 138 -12.87 9.61 -8.09
C GLN A 138 -13.41 9.99 -9.47
N LYS A 139 -14.74 10.08 -9.57
CA LYS A 139 -15.42 10.57 -10.76
C LYS A 139 -15.12 12.07 -10.88
N VAL A 140 -14.08 12.42 -11.63
CA VAL A 140 -13.80 13.81 -12.00
C VAL A 140 -14.75 14.17 -13.14
N THR A 141 -15.85 14.85 -12.81
CA THR A 141 -16.71 15.49 -13.81
C THR A 141 -16.23 16.92 -14.00
N VAL A 142 -15.79 17.25 -15.22
CA VAL A 142 -15.41 18.61 -15.58
C VAL A 142 -16.66 19.34 -16.03
N GLU A 143 -17.11 20.31 -15.25
CA GLU A 143 -18.21 21.22 -15.59
C GLU A 143 -17.68 22.65 -15.62
N HIS A 144 -18.05 23.42 -16.64
CA HIS A 144 -17.73 24.83 -16.70
C HIS A 144 -18.73 25.60 -15.83
N VAL A 145 -18.27 26.10 -14.69
CA VAL A 145 -19.09 26.92 -13.79
C VAL A 145 -18.82 28.40 -14.08
N HIS A 146 -19.88 29.14 -14.43
CA HIS A 146 -19.81 30.59 -14.57
C HIS A 146 -20.24 31.25 -13.26
N VAL A 147 -19.35 32.01 -12.64
CA VAL A 147 -19.67 32.82 -11.45
C VAL A 147 -20.00 34.23 -11.92
N ALA A 148 -21.27 34.62 -11.74
CA ALA A 148 -21.74 35.96 -12.11
C ALA A 148 -21.10 37.04 -11.22
N PRO A 149 -21.09 38.31 -11.65
CA PRO A 149 -20.62 39.43 -10.83
C PRO A 149 -21.34 39.48 -9.48
N GLY A 150 -20.58 39.45 -8.38
CA GLY A 150 -21.12 39.40 -7.01
C GLY A 150 -21.44 37.99 -6.47
N GLY A 151 -21.30 36.93 -7.29
CA GLY A 151 -21.42 35.55 -6.83
C GLY A 151 -20.15 35.03 -6.14
N GLN A 152 -20.31 34.15 -5.16
CA GLN A 152 -19.20 33.47 -4.48
C GLN A 152 -19.34 31.96 -4.66
N ALA A 153 -18.24 31.29 -5.00
CA ALA A 153 -18.16 29.85 -5.08
C ALA A 153 -17.28 29.31 -3.96
N ILE A 154 -17.70 28.19 -3.36
CA ILE A 154 -16.96 27.50 -2.31
C ILE A 154 -16.37 26.23 -2.91
N VAL A 155 -15.07 26.01 -2.73
CA VAL A 155 -14.36 24.80 -3.18
C VAL A 155 -13.84 24.06 -1.96
N GLY A 156 -14.24 22.81 -1.79
CA GLY A 156 -13.82 21.97 -0.67
C GLY A 156 -14.80 20.83 -0.39
N ASN A 157 -14.46 19.99 0.59
CA ASN A 157 -15.35 18.92 1.06
C ASN A 157 -16.47 19.55 1.91
N ILE A 158 -17.71 19.52 1.42
CA ILE A 158 -18.87 20.05 2.15
C ILE A 158 -19.58 18.90 2.86
N GLU A 159 -19.43 18.81 4.18
CA GLU A 159 -20.25 17.92 5.02
C GLU A 159 -21.49 18.68 5.48
N THR A 160 -22.63 18.44 4.84
CA THR A 160 -23.91 19.03 5.28
C THR A 160 -24.44 18.27 6.49
N ASN A 161 -23.94 18.60 7.68
CA ASN A 161 -24.59 18.19 8.93
C ASN A 161 -25.90 18.96 9.05
N GLY A 162 -27.01 18.28 8.76
CA GLY A 162 -28.34 18.86 8.71
C GLY A 162 -28.76 19.49 10.03
N ARG A 163 -28.59 20.80 10.16
CA ARG A 163 -29.35 21.64 11.08
C ARG A 163 -29.58 23.00 10.43
N ALA A 164 -30.78 23.18 9.90
CA ALA A 164 -31.22 24.44 9.32
C ALA A 164 -31.27 25.52 10.42
N ALA A 165 -30.51 26.59 10.21
CA ALA A 165 -30.72 27.89 10.85
C ALA A 165 -30.39 28.99 9.83
N SER A 166 -31.35 29.89 9.63
CA SER A 166 -31.38 31.00 8.67
C SER A 166 -30.28 32.06 8.91
N PRO A 167 -29.99 32.93 7.91
CA PRO A 167 -28.71 33.64 7.84
C PRO A 167 -28.70 34.91 8.68
N ALA A 168 -27.59 35.14 9.38
CA ALA A 168 -27.22 36.45 9.90
C ALA A 168 -25.98 36.93 9.15
N SER A 169 -26.10 38.14 8.61
CA SER A 169 -25.10 38.92 7.89
C SER A 169 -23.83 39.15 8.72
N GLY A 170 -22.67 38.98 8.08
CA GLY A 170 -21.39 39.43 8.64
C GLY A 170 -20.29 39.30 7.60
N GLY A 171 -20.07 40.34 6.80
CA GLY A 171 -18.94 40.41 5.88
C GLY A 171 -17.65 40.66 6.66
N SER A 172 -16.66 39.78 6.50
CA SER A 172 -15.27 40.06 6.86
C SER A 172 -14.46 40.26 5.59
N THR A 173 -14.21 41.52 5.26
CA THR A 173 -13.21 41.95 4.28
C THR A 173 -11.84 41.49 4.77
N ILE A 174 -11.16 40.62 4.03
CA ILE A 174 -9.71 40.42 4.18
C ILE A 174 -9.05 41.32 3.13
N GLU A 175 -8.49 42.45 3.56
CA GLU A 175 -7.61 43.27 2.74
C GLU A 175 -6.34 42.46 2.40
N GLN A 176 -6.07 42.28 1.11
CA GLN A 176 -4.78 41.80 0.63
C GLN A 176 -3.82 42.98 0.49
N HIS A 177 -2.81 43.04 1.34
CA HIS A 177 -1.59 43.78 1.07
C HIS A 177 -0.42 42.81 1.16
N VAL A 178 0.09 42.36 0.01
CA VAL A 178 1.42 41.76 -0.08
C VAL A 178 2.07 42.28 -1.36
N GLU A 179 2.85 43.33 -1.20
CA GLU A 179 3.88 43.73 -2.15
C GLU A 179 5.08 42.80 -1.91
N VAL A 180 5.53 42.08 -2.94
CA VAL A 180 6.69 41.17 -2.82
C VAL A 180 7.93 41.93 -3.32
N PRO A 181 8.91 42.26 -2.47
CA PRO A 181 10.17 42.82 -2.96
C PRO A 181 11.05 41.68 -3.49
N VAL A 182 11.48 41.82 -4.73
CA VAL A 182 12.57 41.03 -5.31
C VAL A 182 13.88 41.64 -4.82
N GLU A 183 14.65 40.90 -4.00
CA GLU A 183 16.06 41.21 -3.78
C GLU A 183 16.96 40.00 -4.07
N THR A 184 17.96 40.29 -4.88
CA THR A 184 19.01 39.43 -5.40
C THR A 184 20.19 39.33 -4.42
N GLY A 185 20.66 38.10 -4.18
CA GLY A 185 22.08 37.75 -3.99
C GLY A 185 22.80 38.18 -2.71
N GLY A 186 23.31 37.21 -1.94
CA GLY A 186 24.31 37.46 -0.90
C GLY A 186 24.70 36.22 -0.10
N GLU A 187 25.99 35.86 -0.15
CA GLU A 187 26.61 34.62 0.33
C GLU A 187 26.96 34.61 1.84
N LYS A 188 27.10 33.37 2.38
CA LYS A 188 27.91 32.91 3.55
C LYS A 188 27.49 33.26 4.99
N ALA A 189 27.30 32.23 5.82
CA ALA A 189 28.35 31.66 6.70
C ALA A 189 27.78 30.81 7.86
N THR A 190 28.45 29.69 8.10
CA THR A 190 28.25 28.72 9.19
C THR A 190 28.60 29.30 10.57
N THR A 191 27.93 28.87 11.64
CA THR A 191 28.55 28.78 12.98
C THR A 191 27.86 27.75 13.89
N ARG A 192 28.66 26.77 14.33
CA ARG A 192 28.39 25.78 15.39
C ARG A 192 28.23 26.47 16.75
N ARG A 193 27.24 26.05 17.55
CA ARG A 193 27.19 26.29 19.01
C ARG A 193 27.51 25.01 19.78
N ARG A 194 28.62 25.03 20.52
CA ARG A 194 29.01 24.04 21.55
C ARG A 194 28.19 24.27 22.83
N LYS A 195 27.80 23.20 23.52
CA LYS A 195 27.29 23.25 24.91
C LYS A 195 28.47 23.07 25.90
N PRO A 196 28.46 23.72 27.08
CA PRO A 196 29.50 23.56 28.10
C PRO A 196 29.25 22.32 28.97
N LYS A 197 30.34 21.72 29.49
CA LYS A 197 30.33 20.80 30.63
C LYS A 197 30.45 21.63 31.91
N LEU A 198 29.68 21.27 32.95
CA LEU A 198 29.98 21.63 34.33
C LEU A 198 30.36 20.35 35.08
N ASP A 199 31.26 20.53 36.05
CA ASP A 199 31.98 19.53 36.84
C ASP A 199 31.11 18.60 37.70
#